data_AF-A0A2V7JMH0-F1
#
_entry.id   AF-A0A2V7JMH0-F1
#
_cell.length_a   1.000
_cell.length_b   1.000
_cell.length_c   1.000
_cell.angle_alpha   90.00
_cell.angle_beta   90.00
_cell.angle_gamma   90.00
#
_symmetry.space_group_name_H-M   'P 1'
#
loop_
_entity.id
_entity.type
_entity.pdbx_description
1 polymer ?
#
loop_
_entity_poly.entity_id
_entity_poly.type
_entity_poly.pdbx_seq_one_letter_code
_entity_poly.pdbx_strand_id
1 'polypeptide(L)'
;MNAIPKVPAPINEPVLGYAPGSPERVELKRTLKELSSRQVEIPLIIGEKEVRTGRTVDVAMPHCHHHILAKVQQAGPDEVRAAIAAAQAAWREWSAWGFERRAAVFLKAADLLATRYRPVVNAATMLGQSKTVHQAEIDAACELIDFFRFNVHYAERIYAEQPLSVAGV
;
A
#
# COMPACT_ATOMS: atom_id res chain seq x y z
N MET A 1 -15.80 9.11 -22.83
CA MET A 1 -14.60 9.92 -23.16
C MET A 1 -14.02 9.32 -24.43
N ASN A 2 -13.76 10.12 -25.47
CA ASN A 2 -13.19 9.63 -26.73
C ASN A 2 -11.69 9.98 -26.78
N ALA A 3 -10.88 9.23 -26.03
CA ALA A 3 -9.43 9.40 -25.98
C ALA A 3 -8.76 8.05 -25.69
N ILE A 4 -7.50 7.91 -26.11
CA ILE A 4 -6.62 6.82 -25.65
C ILE A 4 -5.77 7.43 -24.53
N PRO A 5 -6.14 7.24 -23.24
CA PRO A 5 -5.43 7.85 -22.14
C PRO A 5 -4.01 7.29 -22.06
N LYS A 6 -3.04 8.17 -21.87
CA LYS A 6 -1.65 7.79 -21.61
C LYS A 6 -1.31 7.96 -20.13
N VAL A 7 -0.73 6.94 -19.52
CA VAL A 7 -0.24 7.02 -18.15
C VAL A 7 1.14 7.68 -18.12
N PRO A 8 1.52 8.38 -17.04
CA PRO A 8 2.86 8.94 -16.90
C PRO A 8 3.93 7.85 -17.04
N ALA A 9 5.03 8.15 -17.73
CA ALA A 9 6.16 7.24 -17.80
C ALA A 9 6.74 7.06 -16.38
N PRO A 10 6.87 5.83 -15.88
CA PRO A 10 7.37 5.60 -14.53
C PRO A 10 8.89 5.81 -14.48
N ILE A 11 9.36 6.37 -13.37
CA ILE A 11 10.76 6.38 -12.96
C ILE A 11 10.85 5.76 -11.58
N ASN A 12 11.98 5.12 -11.27
CA ASN A 12 12.21 4.58 -9.94
C ASN A 12 12.20 5.68 -8.89
N GLU A 13 11.52 5.43 -7.78
CA GLU A 13 11.47 6.33 -6.65
C GLU A 13 12.88 6.51 -6.05
N PRO A 14 13.35 7.76 -5.88
CA PRO A 14 14.66 8.00 -5.28
C PRO A 14 14.72 7.46 -3.85
N VAL A 15 15.78 6.71 -3.55
CA VAL A 15 16.08 6.24 -2.17
C VAL A 15 16.63 7.41 -1.36
N LEU A 16 15.96 7.75 -0.26
CA LEU A 16 16.42 8.81 0.63
C LEU A 16 17.56 8.34 1.54
N GLY A 17 18.51 9.24 1.84
CA GLY A 17 19.74 8.90 2.53
C GLY A 17 19.66 8.89 4.07
N TYR A 18 18.72 9.61 4.68
CA TYR A 18 18.57 9.71 6.15
C TYR A 18 19.86 10.11 6.89
N ALA A 19 20.64 11.00 6.28
CA ALA A 19 21.88 11.52 6.84
C ALA A 19 21.63 12.29 8.16
N PRO A 20 22.63 12.43 9.05
CA PRO A 20 22.49 13.24 10.25
C PRO A 20 21.99 14.67 9.92
N GLY A 21 20.90 15.09 10.57
CA GLY A 21 20.30 16.42 10.37
C GLY A 21 19.39 16.57 9.16
N SER A 22 19.23 15.55 8.32
CA SER A 22 18.35 15.66 7.14
C SER A 22 16.87 15.74 7.53
N PRO A 23 16.01 16.46 6.77
CA PRO A 23 14.60 16.61 7.08
C PRO A 23 13.86 15.28 7.21
N GLU A 24 14.14 14.32 6.31
CA GLU A 24 13.52 13.00 6.33
C GLU A 24 13.92 12.19 7.57
N ARG A 25 15.13 12.39 8.10
CA ARG A 25 15.56 11.76 9.36
C ARG A 25 14.86 12.37 10.56
N VAL A 26 14.70 13.69 10.59
CA VAL A 26 13.96 14.38 11.65
C VAL A 26 12.51 13.90 11.69
N GLU A 27 11.86 13.84 10.53
CA GLU A 27 10.47 13.42 10.42
C GLU A 27 10.26 11.93 10.73
N LEU A 28 11.18 11.07 10.30
CA LEU A 28 11.13 9.65 10.64
C LEU A 28 11.29 9.43 12.16
N LYS A 29 12.22 10.14 12.81
CA LYS A 29 12.38 10.06 14.27
C LYS A 29 11.12 10.51 15.02
N ARG A 30 10.49 11.60 14.56
CA ARG A 30 9.20 12.08 15.09
C ARG A 30 8.14 10.98 14.98
N THR A 31 8.04 10.36 13.80
CA THR A 31 7.04 9.32 13.51
C THR A 31 7.30 8.03 14.27
N LEU A 32 8.55 7.59 14.41
CA LEU A 32 8.92 6.44 15.25
C LEU A 32 8.47 6.65 16.70
N LYS A 33 8.68 7.85 17.26
CA LYS A 33 8.24 8.18 18.61
C LYS A 33 6.71 8.20 18.73
N GLU A 34 6.02 8.74 17.73
CA GLU A 34 4.56 8.80 17.70
C GLU A 34 3.91 7.40 17.60
N LEU A 35 4.43 6.54 16.72
CA LEU A 35 3.86 5.20 16.54
C LEU A 35 4.19 4.27 17.70
N SER A 36 5.35 4.41 18.33
CA SER A 36 5.73 3.60 19.50
C SER A 36 5.06 4.06 20.80
N SER A 37 4.58 5.31 20.90
CA SER A 37 3.96 5.82 22.14
C SER A 37 2.51 5.38 22.36
N ARG A 38 1.88 4.78 21.34
CA ARG A 38 0.49 4.33 21.40
C ARG A 38 0.38 2.86 21.01
N GLN A 39 -0.53 2.17 21.67
CA GLN A 39 -0.99 0.86 21.22
C GLN A 39 -2.27 1.05 20.41
N VAL A 40 -2.31 0.50 19.20
CA VAL A 40 -3.50 0.56 18.34
C VAL A 40 -4.21 -0.78 18.29
N GLU A 41 -5.51 -0.76 18.00
CA GLU A 41 -6.22 -1.97 17.62
C GLU A 41 -6.40 -1.98 16.11
N ILE A 42 -6.00 -3.07 15.45
CA ILE A 42 -6.09 -3.24 14.00
C ILE A 42 -7.33 -4.11 13.73
N PRO A 43 -8.45 -3.53 13.26
CA PRO A 43 -9.64 -4.30 12.92
C PRO A 43 -9.46 -5.07 11.61
N LEU A 44 -10.36 -6.00 11.34
CA LEU A 44 -10.57 -6.48 9.98
C LEU A 44 -11.33 -5.40 9.20
N ILE A 45 -10.96 -5.16 7.95
CA ILE A 45 -11.73 -4.29 7.04
C ILE A 45 -12.45 -5.19 6.04
N ILE A 46 -13.77 -5.29 6.16
CA ILE A 46 -14.61 -6.13 5.29
C ILE A 46 -15.63 -5.23 4.60
N GLY A 47 -15.46 -5.05 3.29
CA GLY A 47 -16.17 -4.01 2.55
C GLY A 47 -15.80 -2.63 3.12
N GLU A 48 -16.80 -1.87 3.55
CA GLU A 48 -16.62 -0.52 4.11
C GLU A 48 -16.63 -0.50 5.65
N LYS A 49 -16.59 -1.67 6.30
CA LYS A 49 -16.80 -1.80 7.74
C LYS A 49 -15.57 -2.32 8.47
N GLU A 50 -15.30 -1.71 9.62
CA GLU A 50 -14.44 -2.30 10.64
C GLU A 50 -15.18 -3.45 11.36
N VAL A 51 -14.55 -4.63 11.39
CA VAL A 51 -15.08 -5.81 12.08
C VAL A 51 -14.15 -6.19 13.21
N ARG A 52 -14.71 -6.29 14.42
CA ARG A 52 -14.02 -6.69 15.66
C ARG A 52 -14.58 -8.03 16.11
N THR A 53 -13.73 -9.06 16.12
CA THR A 53 -14.13 -10.43 16.46
C THR A 53 -13.97 -10.73 17.95
N GLY A 54 -13.26 -9.87 18.67
CA GLY A 54 -12.88 -10.08 20.08
C GLY A 54 -11.73 -11.08 20.26
N ARG A 55 -11.33 -11.79 19.19
CA ARG A 55 -10.14 -12.65 19.17
C ARG A 55 -8.98 -11.82 18.65
N THR A 56 -8.02 -11.50 19.52
CA THR A 56 -6.89 -10.64 19.17
C THR A 56 -5.55 -11.34 19.35
N VAL A 57 -4.58 -11.00 18.51
CA VAL A 57 -3.17 -11.33 18.72
C VAL A 57 -2.35 -10.04 18.82
N ASP A 58 -1.35 -10.04 19.71
CA ASP A 58 -0.46 -8.91 19.91
C ASP A 58 0.57 -8.83 18.77
N VAL A 59 0.84 -7.62 18.32
CA VAL A 59 1.93 -7.27 17.41
C VAL A 59 2.98 -6.52 18.22
N ALA A 60 4.08 -7.20 18.54
CA ALA A 60 5.19 -6.64 19.29
C ALA A 60 6.32 -6.15 18.36
N MET A 61 7.19 -5.25 18.86
CA MET A 61 8.44 -4.93 18.18
C MET A 61 9.40 -6.12 18.27
N PRO A 62 9.92 -6.69 17.17
CA PRO A 62 10.80 -7.87 17.28
C PRO A 62 12.10 -7.61 18.05
N HIS A 63 12.64 -6.39 17.98
CA HIS A 63 13.84 -5.97 18.74
C HIS A 63 13.55 -5.52 20.18
N CYS A 64 12.28 -5.45 20.58
CA CYS A 64 11.85 -5.09 21.94
C CYS A 64 10.49 -5.76 22.21
N HIS A 65 10.48 -7.10 22.31
CA HIS A 65 9.25 -7.91 22.26
C HIS A 65 8.26 -7.66 23.41
N HIS A 66 8.67 -6.98 24.49
CA HIS A 66 7.76 -6.53 25.54
C HIS A 66 6.95 -5.27 25.15
N HIS A 67 7.38 -4.55 24.12
CA HIS A 67 6.68 -3.38 23.61
C HIS A 67 5.64 -3.80 22.57
N ILE A 68 4.37 -3.71 22.94
CA ILE A 68 3.24 -4.05 22.06
C ILE A 68 2.83 -2.81 21.26
N LEU A 69 2.93 -2.90 19.94
CA LEU A 69 2.51 -1.85 19.00
C LEU A 69 1.01 -1.90 18.73
N ALA A 70 0.47 -3.11 18.60
CA ALA A 70 -0.93 -3.28 18.23
C ALA A 70 -1.55 -4.56 18.76
N LYS A 71 -2.88 -4.60 18.78
CA LYS A 71 -3.69 -5.82 18.86
C LYS A 71 -4.45 -5.99 17.56
N VAL A 72 -4.21 -7.05 16.81
CA VAL A 72 -4.91 -7.31 15.54
C VAL A 72 -6.05 -8.30 15.74
N GLN A 73 -7.21 -7.98 15.18
CA GLN A 73 -8.40 -8.82 15.17
C GLN A 73 -8.20 -10.02 14.24
N GLN A 74 -8.43 -11.24 14.75
CA GLN A 74 -8.27 -12.48 14.01
C GLN A 74 -9.59 -12.91 13.37
N ALA A 75 -9.55 -13.08 12.04
CA ALA A 75 -10.66 -13.60 11.25
C ALA A 75 -10.88 -15.08 11.53
N GLY A 76 -12.15 -15.48 11.66
CA GLY A 76 -12.61 -16.86 11.61
C GLY A 76 -13.31 -17.16 10.28
N PRO A 77 -13.93 -18.35 10.15
CA PRO A 77 -14.60 -18.77 8.91
C PRO A 77 -15.72 -17.84 8.46
N ASP A 78 -16.48 -17.24 9.40
CA ASP A 78 -17.56 -16.31 9.09
C ASP A 78 -17.03 -14.99 8.51
N GLU A 79 -15.98 -14.43 9.10
CA GLU A 79 -15.36 -13.21 8.60
C GLU A 79 -14.74 -13.42 7.21
N VAL A 80 -14.14 -14.59 6.95
CA VAL A 80 -13.61 -14.94 5.62
C VAL A 80 -14.74 -15.05 4.60
N ARG A 81 -15.86 -15.71 4.92
CA ARG A 81 -17.04 -15.78 4.03
C ARG A 81 -17.61 -14.40 3.74
N ALA A 82 -17.69 -13.54 4.76
CA ALA A 82 -18.14 -12.16 4.61
C ALA A 82 -17.19 -11.34 3.70
N ALA A 83 -15.88 -11.51 3.85
CA ALA A 83 -14.88 -10.87 2.99
C ALA A 83 -15.00 -11.30 1.53
N ILE A 84 -15.20 -12.60 1.27
CA ILE A 84 -15.41 -13.13 -0.09
C ILE A 84 -16.67 -12.52 -0.71
N ALA A 85 -17.79 -12.52 0.02
CA ALA A 85 -19.04 -11.96 -0.46
C ALA A 85 -18.92 -10.45 -0.75
N ALA A 86 -18.25 -9.70 0.13
CA ALA A 86 -17.99 -8.27 -0.07
C ALA A 86 -17.13 -8.00 -1.32
N ALA A 87 -16.07 -8.78 -1.52
CA ALA A 87 -15.22 -8.67 -2.70
C ALA A 87 -15.99 -8.99 -4.00
N GLN A 88 -16.82 -10.03 -4.00
CA GLN A 88 -17.67 -10.39 -5.15
C GLN A 88 -18.70 -9.31 -5.49
N ALA A 89 -19.29 -8.67 -4.46
CA ALA A 89 -20.21 -7.56 -4.66
C ALA A 89 -19.52 -6.34 -5.29
N ALA A 90 -18.36 -5.94 -4.74
CA ALA A 90 -17.59 -4.80 -5.22
C ALA A 90 -16.98 -5.02 -6.62
N TRP A 91 -16.66 -6.27 -6.97
CA TRP A 91 -16.07 -6.63 -8.26
C TRP A 91 -16.90 -6.11 -9.44
N ARG A 92 -18.24 -6.21 -9.38
CA ARG A 92 -19.13 -5.80 -10.49
C ARG A 92 -18.91 -4.36 -10.91
N GLU A 93 -18.76 -3.47 -9.92
CA GLU A 93 -18.52 -2.06 -10.17
C GLU A 93 -17.06 -1.81 -10.57
N TRP A 94 -16.11 -2.34 -9.79
CA TRP A 94 -14.68 -2.13 -10.03
C TRP A 94 -14.23 -2.63 -11.42
N SER A 95 -14.76 -3.76 -11.88
CA SER A 95 -14.45 -4.31 -13.20
C SER A 95 -15.00 -3.44 -14.34
N ALA A 96 -16.11 -2.75 -14.11
CA ALA A 96 -16.75 -1.87 -15.08
C ALA A 96 -16.09 -0.49 -15.19
N TRP A 97 -15.23 -0.11 -14.23
CA TRP A 97 -14.46 1.13 -14.34
C TRP A 97 -13.52 1.11 -15.54
N GLY A 98 -13.40 2.26 -16.20
CA GLY A 98 -12.34 2.50 -17.19
C GLY A 98 -10.96 2.29 -16.57
N PHE A 99 -10.01 1.83 -17.40
CA PHE A 99 -8.65 1.57 -16.96
C PHE A 99 -8.02 2.79 -16.26
N GLU A 100 -8.23 3.99 -16.81
CA GLU A 100 -7.70 5.24 -16.29
C GLU A 100 -8.18 5.53 -14.86
N ARG A 101 -9.42 5.16 -14.52
CA ARG A 101 -9.96 5.34 -13.17
C ARG A 101 -9.32 4.38 -12.18
N ARG A 102 -9.13 3.12 -12.59
CA ARG A 102 -8.43 2.13 -11.76
C ARG A 102 -6.98 2.52 -11.57
N ALA A 103 -6.29 2.93 -12.64
CA ALA A 103 -4.91 3.40 -12.61
C ALA A 103 -4.73 4.61 -11.68
N ALA A 104 -5.66 5.57 -11.71
CA ALA A 104 -5.59 6.77 -10.87
C ALA A 104 -5.57 6.45 -9.37
N VAL A 105 -6.22 5.37 -8.91
CA VAL A 105 -6.18 4.94 -7.51
C VAL A 105 -4.74 4.58 -7.10
N PHE A 106 -4.06 3.75 -7.90
CA PHE A 106 -2.69 3.32 -7.61
C PHE A 106 -1.67 4.46 -7.75
N LEU A 107 -1.80 5.29 -8.79
CA LEU A 107 -0.94 6.46 -8.96
C LEU A 107 -1.12 7.45 -7.80
N LYS A 108 -2.36 7.66 -7.33
CA LYS A 108 -2.60 8.50 -6.15
C LYS A 108 -2.01 7.88 -4.88
N ALA A 109 -2.11 6.56 -4.71
CA ALA A 109 -1.49 5.87 -3.59
C ALA A 109 0.04 6.00 -3.62
N ALA A 110 0.66 5.88 -4.80
CA ALA A 110 2.10 6.09 -5.00
C ALA A 110 2.55 7.49 -4.56
N ASP A 111 1.83 8.55 -4.98
CA ASP A 111 2.16 9.93 -4.60
C ASP A 111 1.98 10.20 -3.10
N LEU A 112 0.93 9.62 -2.51
CA LEU A 112 0.66 9.70 -1.08
C LEU A 112 1.76 8.99 -0.27
N LEU A 113 2.26 7.84 -0.75
CA LEU A 113 3.40 7.13 -0.15
C LEU A 113 4.72 7.86 -0.36
N ALA A 114 4.96 8.47 -1.52
CA ALA A 114 6.20 9.21 -1.81
C ALA A 114 6.35 10.47 -0.93
N THR A 115 5.24 10.97 -0.39
CA THR A 115 5.19 12.22 0.37
C THR A 115 4.66 12.00 1.80
N ARG A 116 3.35 12.22 2.00
CA ARG A 116 2.69 12.31 3.29
C ARG A 116 2.87 11.06 4.17
N TYR A 117 2.82 9.88 3.56
CA TYR A 117 2.83 8.63 4.31
C TYR A 117 4.20 7.94 4.32
N ARG A 118 5.20 8.43 3.58
CA ARG A 118 6.56 7.85 3.56
C ARG A 118 7.14 7.61 4.96
N PRO A 119 7.17 8.61 5.87
CA PRO A 119 7.72 8.38 7.21
C PRO A 119 6.86 7.42 8.03
N VAL A 120 5.55 7.34 7.76
CA VAL A 120 4.61 6.46 8.47
C VAL A 120 4.84 5.00 8.09
N VAL A 121 4.90 4.68 6.79
CA VAL A 121 5.13 3.30 6.33
C VAL A 121 6.52 2.82 6.69
N ASN A 122 7.54 3.67 6.59
CA ASN A 122 8.90 3.33 7.01
C ASN A 122 8.97 3.09 8.53
N ALA A 123 8.39 3.98 9.35
CA ALA A 123 8.38 3.80 10.80
C ALA A 123 7.61 2.54 11.22
N ALA A 124 6.43 2.28 10.65
CA ALA A 124 5.64 1.08 10.94
C ALA A 124 6.42 -0.20 10.59
N THR A 125 7.07 -0.23 9.43
CA THR A 125 7.92 -1.33 8.97
C THR A 125 9.12 -1.54 9.88
N MET A 126 9.82 -0.46 10.25
CA MET A 126 10.96 -0.53 11.18
C MET A 126 10.55 -1.10 12.53
N LEU A 127 9.44 -0.61 13.11
CA LEU A 127 8.98 -1.04 14.43
C LEU A 127 8.42 -2.47 14.42
N GLY A 128 7.52 -2.79 13.48
CA GLY A 128 6.81 -4.06 13.42
C GLY A 128 7.61 -5.21 12.82
N GLN A 129 8.60 -4.92 11.96
CA GLN A 129 9.41 -5.93 11.26
C GLN A 129 10.91 -5.80 11.57
N SER A 130 11.28 -4.90 12.49
CA SER A 130 12.67 -4.70 12.93
C SER A 130 13.67 -4.35 11.82
N LYS A 131 13.19 -3.69 10.76
CA LYS A 131 14.05 -3.20 9.68
C LYS A 131 14.87 -1.98 10.12
N THR A 132 16.07 -1.86 9.57
CA THR A 132 16.82 -0.59 9.62
C THR A 132 16.14 0.43 8.71
N VAL A 133 16.47 1.72 8.88
CA VAL A 133 15.88 2.78 8.04
C VAL A 133 16.11 2.55 6.55
N HIS A 134 17.31 2.14 6.15
CA HIS A 134 17.61 1.84 4.75
C HIS A 134 16.77 0.66 4.24
N GLN A 135 16.64 -0.40 5.04
CA GLN A 135 15.86 -1.60 4.66
C GLN A 135 14.35 -1.32 4.57
N ALA A 136 13.82 -0.42 5.40
CA ALA A 136 12.44 0.01 5.28
C ALA A 136 12.24 0.93 4.07
N GLU A 137 13.16 1.87 3.84
CA GLU A 137 13.08 2.83 2.74
C GLU A 137 13.06 2.15 1.36
N ILE A 138 13.95 1.19 1.13
CA ILE A 138 14.02 0.52 -0.17
C ILE A 138 12.81 -0.38 -0.45
N ASP A 139 12.09 -0.81 0.59
CA ASP A 139 10.95 -1.76 0.51
C ASP A 139 9.60 -1.03 0.63
N ALA A 140 9.28 -0.57 1.85
CA ALA A 140 7.97 -0.03 2.19
C ALA A 140 7.66 1.32 1.54
N ALA A 141 8.70 2.06 1.15
CA ALA A 141 8.57 3.25 0.32
C ALA A 141 8.90 2.92 -1.14
N CYS A 142 10.19 2.81 -1.51
CA CYS A 142 10.60 2.82 -2.91
C CYS A 142 10.00 1.68 -3.73
N GLU A 143 10.17 0.42 -3.29
CA GLU A 143 9.66 -0.74 -4.03
C GLU A 143 8.13 -0.72 -4.16
N LEU A 144 7.39 -0.37 -3.09
CA LEU A 144 5.93 -0.29 -3.14
C LEU A 144 5.43 0.85 -4.05
N ILE A 145 6.07 2.02 -4.02
CA ILE A 145 5.78 3.15 -4.91
C ILE A 145 6.05 2.76 -6.36
N ASP A 146 7.17 2.09 -6.62
CA ASP A 146 7.54 1.61 -7.94
C ASP A 146 6.54 0.56 -8.43
N PHE A 147 6.12 -0.40 -7.60
CA PHE A 147 5.09 -1.35 -7.99
C PHE A 147 3.81 -0.67 -8.44
N PHE A 148 3.34 0.37 -7.74
CA PHE A 148 2.15 1.09 -8.16
C PHE A 148 2.34 1.84 -9.49
N ARG A 149 3.48 2.49 -9.70
CA ARG A 149 3.73 3.25 -10.94
C ARG A 149 4.02 2.35 -12.14
N PHE A 150 4.92 1.38 -11.97
CA PHE A 150 5.32 0.47 -13.04
C PHE A 150 4.20 -0.50 -13.42
N ASN A 151 3.42 -1.05 -12.48
CA ASN A 151 2.33 -1.95 -12.86
C ASN A 151 1.20 -1.23 -13.61
N VAL A 152 0.95 0.05 -13.30
CA VAL A 152 0.03 0.88 -14.11
C VAL A 152 0.58 1.05 -15.53
N HIS A 153 1.86 1.33 -15.69
CA HIS A 153 2.50 1.43 -17.01
C HIS A 153 2.50 0.10 -17.77
N TYR A 154 2.78 -1.02 -17.10
CA TYR A 154 2.73 -2.34 -17.73
C TYR A 154 1.31 -2.73 -18.13
N ALA A 155 0.31 -2.41 -17.31
CA ALA A 155 -1.09 -2.62 -17.66
C ALA A 155 -1.48 -1.80 -18.92
N GLU A 156 -1.08 -0.53 -19.02
CA GLU A 156 -1.29 0.26 -20.23
C GLU A 156 -0.68 -0.42 -21.47
N ARG A 157 0.56 -0.90 -21.37
CA ARG A 157 1.24 -1.61 -22.47
C ARG A 157 0.47 -2.85 -22.92
N ILE A 158 -0.01 -3.66 -21.98
CA ILE A 158 -0.82 -4.85 -22.27
C ILE A 158 -2.12 -4.46 -22.99
N TYR A 159 -2.79 -3.38 -22.57
CA TYR A 159 -4.00 -2.90 -23.25
C TYR A 159 -3.72 -2.40 -24.68
N ALA A 160 -2.53 -1.88 -24.93
CA ALA A 160 -2.12 -1.38 -26.24
C ALA A 160 -1.74 -2.49 -27.24
N GLU A 161 -1.49 -3.72 -26.77
CA GLU A 161 -1.23 -4.86 -27.66
C GLU A 161 -2.53 -5.26 -28.39
N GLN A 162 -2.55 -5.05 -29.71
CA GLN A 162 -3.69 -5.33 -30.59
C GLN A 162 -3.25 -6.23 -31.76
N PRO A 163 -4.14 -7.11 -32.26
CA PRO A 163 -3.81 -7.99 -33.39
C PRO A 163 -3.65 -7.21 -34.70
N LEU A 164 -2.96 -7.82 -35.67
CA LEU A 164 -2.88 -7.30 -37.03
C LEU A 164 -4.26 -7.39 -37.71
N SER A 165 -4.73 -6.27 -38.27
CA SER A 165 -5.91 -6.25 -39.14
C SER A 165 -5.46 -6.27 -40.60
N VAL A 166 -5.56 -7.43 -41.26
CA VAL A 166 -5.32 -7.55 -42.70
C VAL A 166 -6.58 -7.21 -43.49
N ALA A 167 -6.44 -6.70 -44.72
CA ALA A 167 -7.57 -6.54 -45.63
C ALA A 167 -8.19 -7.91 -45.90
N GLY A 168 -9.51 -8.03 -45.71
CA GLY A 168 -10.22 -9.32 -45.79
C GLY A 168 -10.12 -9.97 -47.17
N VAL A 169 -10.20 -11.30 -47.19
CA VAL A 169 -10.62 -12.09 -48.35
C VAL A 169 -12.14 -12.23 -48.31
#